data_AF-S9PAD4-F1
#
_entry.id   AF-S9PAD4-F1
#
_cell.length_a   1.000
_cell.length_b   1.000
_cell.length_c   1.000
_cell.angle_alpha   90.00
_cell.angle_beta   90.00
_cell.angle_gamma   90.00
#
_symmetry.space_group_name_H-M   'P 1'
#
loop_
_entity.id
_entity.type
_entity.pdbx_description
1 polymer ?
#
loop_
_entity_poly.entity_id
_entity_poly.type
_entity_poly.pdbx_seq_one_letter_code
_entity_poly.pdbx_strand_id
1 'polypeptide(L)'
;MTTGRIPSPEIAALLVSLAVAGCGGSSQGCIQCSPVDGRYALEFGTGMTPGTCQGVTVTLPQGPLDLTRQGSELTGTLEGLTLRGTLYESNDFNLLGSSAGSMDGGTAGLESESLTGRYVAGVGDGGVDRLIGDWQGNFASTSTGGVPRRCSVTRPFTATRQ
;
A
#
# COMPACT_ATOMS: atom_id res chain seq x y z
N MET A 1 60.39 27.08 -50.48
CA MET A 1 60.36 25.84 -49.67
C MET A 1 59.36 26.09 -48.55
N THR A 2 58.10 25.71 -48.78
CA THR A 2 57.41 24.57 -48.13
C THR A 2 56.67 25.08 -46.89
N THR A 3 55.38 25.43 -47.00
CA THR A 3 54.21 24.63 -46.52
C THR A 3 54.16 24.58 -44.98
N GLY A 4 53.08 24.87 -44.26
CA GLY A 4 51.66 24.92 -44.61
C GLY A 4 50.82 25.44 -43.44
N ARG A 5 49.52 25.21 -43.54
CA ARG A 5 48.39 25.92 -42.89
C ARG A 5 47.53 24.86 -42.15
N ILE A 6 46.64 25.33 -41.26
CA ILE A 6 45.38 24.67 -40.76
C ILE A 6 45.57 23.80 -39.47
N PRO A 7 44.57 23.61 -38.57
CA PRO A 7 43.76 24.55 -37.75
C PRO A 7 43.65 24.13 -36.25
N SER A 8 42.94 24.93 -35.45
CA SER A 8 42.43 24.61 -34.11
C SER A 8 41.64 23.30 -34.03
N PRO A 9 41.76 22.51 -32.94
CA PRO A 9 40.74 21.58 -32.53
C PRO A 9 39.89 22.16 -31.40
N GLU A 10 38.60 22.14 -31.66
CA GLU A 10 37.49 22.51 -30.79
C GLU A 10 37.47 21.67 -29.51
N ILE A 11 36.97 22.31 -28.46
CA ILE A 11 36.71 21.76 -27.14
C ILE A 11 35.60 20.71 -27.27
N ALA A 12 35.98 19.43 -27.39
CA ALA A 12 35.05 18.32 -27.27
C ALA A 12 34.85 18.00 -25.78
N ALA A 13 33.94 18.74 -25.14
CA ALA A 13 33.39 18.36 -23.85
C ALA A 13 32.59 17.06 -24.02
N LEU A 14 33.22 15.92 -23.70
CA LEU A 14 32.52 14.66 -23.52
C LEU A 14 31.66 14.77 -22.24
N LEU A 15 30.41 15.21 -22.43
CA LEU A 15 29.33 14.95 -21.49
C LEU A 15 29.13 13.44 -21.43
N VAL A 16 29.71 12.83 -20.39
CA VAL A 16 29.38 11.46 -19.99
C VAL A 16 27.95 11.51 -19.43
N SER A 17 26.99 11.23 -20.30
CA SER A 17 25.63 10.91 -19.91
C SER A 17 25.68 9.61 -19.11
N LEU A 18 25.70 9.70 -17.78
CA LEU A 18 25.36 8.56 -16.92
C LEU A 18 23.87 8.25 -17.14
N ALA A 19 23.59 7.49 -18.20
CA ALA A 19 22.36 6.74 -18.33
C ALA A 19 22.38 5.67 -17.23
N VAL A 20 21.81 6.00 -16.07
CA VAL A 20 21.43 5.00 -15.08
C VAL A 20 20.23 4.25 -15.67
N ALA A 21 20.52 3.29 -16.55
CA ALA A 21 19.60 2.24 -16.90
C ALA A 21 19.43 1.35 -15.66
N GLY A 22 18.54 1.79 -14.75
CA GLY A 22 18.03 0.96 -13.68
C GLY A 22 17.16 -0.13 -14.28
N CYS A 23 17.80 -1.26 -14.60
CA CYS A 23 17.15 -2.45 -15.09
C CYS A 23 16.53 -3.22 -13.90
N GLY A 24 15.22 -3.40 -13.94
CA GLY A 24 14.59 -4.65 -13.49
C GLY A 24 14.21 -4.75 -12.02
N GLY A 25 12.93 -4.53 -11.74
CA GLY A 25 12.27 -5.10 -10.57
C GLY A 25 11.04 -4.30 -10.18
N SER A 26 9.85 -4.79 -10.51
CA SER A 26 8.54 -4.28 -10.06
C SER A 26 8.33 -4.34 -8.53
N SER A 27 9.40 -4.58 -7.77
CA SER A 27 9.51 -4.51 -6.31
C SER A 27 10.19 -3.22 -5.83
N GLN A 28 10.65 -2.35 -6.73
CA GLN A 28 11.23 -1.07 -6.36
C GLN A 28 10.12 -0.06 -6.03
N GLY A 29 10.26 0.61 -4.88
CA GLY A 29 9.35 1.70 -4.51
C GLY A 29 9.38 2.81 -5.56
N CYS A 30 8.25 3.50 -5.74
CA CYS A 30 8.13 4.51 -6.79
C CYS A 30 9.07 5.72 -6.60
N ILE A 31 9.68 6.17 -7.70
CA ILE A 31 10.47 7.42 -7.75
C ILE A 31 9.56 8.60 -8.14
N GLN A 32 8.70 8.40 -9.15
CA GLN A 32 7.62 9.31 -9.53
C GLN A 32 6.29 8.63 -9.26
N CYS A 33 5.80 8.80 -8.03
CA CYS A 33 4.61 8.13 -7.55
C CYS A 33 3.32 8.82 -8.00
N SER A 34 2.28 8.02 -8.19
CA SER A 34 0.91 8.54 -8.33
C SER A 34 0.49 9.36 -7.10
N PRO A 35 -0.39 10.36 -7.28
CA PRO A 35 -0.84 11.25 -6.20
C PRO A 35 -1.88 10.55 -5.33
N VAL A 36 -1.47 9.52 -4.58
CA VAL A 36 -2.36 8.67 -3.76
C VAL A 36 -2.79 9.33 -2.43
N ASP A 37 -2.15 10.43 -2.02
CA ASP A 37 -2.37 11.14 -0.74
C ASP A 37 -3.79 11.68 -0.55
N GLY A 38 -4.57 11.18 0.41
CA GLY A 38 -5.91 11.74 0.65
C GLY A 38 -6.81 10.85 1.49
N ARG A 39 -8.06 11.29 1.63
CA ARG A 39 -9.11 10.57 2.35
C ARG A 39 -9.94 9.74 1.39
N TYR A 40 -10.12 8.46 1.68
CA TYR A 40 -10.89 7.53 0.85
C TYR A 40 -12.07 6.95 1.62
N ALA A 41 -13.26 7.02 1.03
CA ALA A 41 -14.44 6.31 1.51
C ALA A 41 -14.29 4.81 1.22
N LEU A 42 -14.13 4.00 2.26
CA LEU A 42 -13.87 2.56 2.15
C LEU A 42 -15.17 1.76 2.10
N GLU A 43 -15.25 0.84 1.14
CA GLU A 43 -16.36 -0.10 0.98
C GLU A 43 -15.80 -1.51 0.84
N PHE A 44 -16.23 -2.42 1.73
CA PHE A 44 -15.88 -3.82 1.65
C PHE A 44 -16.89 -4.58 0.81
N GLY A 45 -16.39 -5.37 -0.14
CA GLY A 45 -17.19 -6.30 -0.90
C GLY A 45 -17.61 -7.51 -0.06
N THR A 46 -18.51 -8.30 -0.64
CA THR A 46 -18.95 -9.56 -0.03
C THR A 46 -17.82 -10.58 -0.01
N GLY A 47 -17.69 -11.31 1.10
CA GLY A 47 -16.80 -12.45 1.19
C GLY A 47 -17.27 -13.47 2.22
N MET A 48 -16.70 -14.67 2.17
CA MET A 48 -17.01 -15.73 3.14
C MET A 48 -16.08 -15.63 4.34
N THR A 49 -16.64 -15.77 5.54
CA THR A 49 -15.84 -15.96 6.75
C THR A 49 -15.52 -17.46 6.86
N PRO A 50 -14.25 -17.87 6.85
CA PRO A 50 -13.90 -19.29 6.93
C PRO A 50 -14.38 -19.92 8.25
N GLY A 51 -14.63 -21.23 8.23
CA GLY A 51 -15.04 -21.98 9.43
C GLY A 51 -14.02 -21.93 10.58
N THR A 52 -12.76 -21.59 10.30
CA THR A 52 -11.72 -21.35 11.31
C THR A 52 -12.01 -20.14 12.19
N CYS A 53 -12.91 -19.24 11.77
CA CYS A 53 -13.39 -18.11 12.57
C CYS A 53 -14.56 -18.47 13.49
N GLN A 54 -15.00 -19.73 13.57
CA GLN A 54 -16.11 -20.10 14.44
C GLN A 54 -15.80 -19.82 15.91
N GLY A 55 -16.62 -18.97 16.53
CA GLY A 55 -16.42 -18.50 17.91
C GLY A 55 -15.43 -17.34 18.04
N VAL A 56 -15.02 -16.71 16.93
CA VAL A 56 -14.26 -15.46 16.91
C VAL A 56 -15.16 -14.35 16.38
N THR A 57 -15.26 -13.24 17.10
CA THR A 57 -15.95 -12.04 16.61
C THR A 57 -15.08 -11.37 15.56
N VAL A 58 -15.52 -11.44 14.31
CA VAL A 58 -14.87 -10.75 13.18
C VAL A 58 -15.62 -9.44 12.95
N THR A 59 -14.97 -8.32 13.24
CA THR A 59 -15.45 -6.99 12.90
C THR A 59 -14.57 -6.44 11.78
N LEU A 60 -15.20 -5.99 10.68
CA LEU A 60 -14.50 -5.29 9.62
C LEU A 60 -14.24 -3.85 10.06
N PRO A 61 -13.09 -3.27 9.70
CA PRO A 61 -12.79 -1.91 10.09
C PRO A 61 -13.79 -0.92 9.47
N GLN A 62 -14.06 0.17 10.17
CA GLN A 62 -15.01 1.19 9.74
C GLN A 62 -14.35 2.56 9.56
N GLY A 63 -14.99 3.38 8.72
CA GLY A 63 -14.58 4.76 8.49
C GLY A 63 -13.69 4.94 7.26
N PRO A 64 -13.23 6.18 7.03
CA PRO A 64 -12.39 6.48 5.89
C PRO A 64 -10.97 5.94 6.08
N LEU A 65 -10.33 5.60 4.98
CA LEU A 65 -8.90 5.34 4.90
C LEU A 65 -8.19 6.66 4.58
N ASP A 66 -7.42 7.18 5.54
CA ASP A 66 -6.63 8.39 5.38
C ASP A 66 -5.19 8.01 4.99
N LEU A 67 -4.75 8.37 3.78
CA LEU A 67 -3.42 8.05 3.25
C LEU A 67 -2.52 9.28 3.16
N THR A 68 -1.28 9.11 3.58
CA THR A 68 -0.19 10.06 3.41
C THR A 68 1.05 9.35 2.89
N ARG A 69 1.80 10.00 2.02
CA ARG A 69 2.94 9.43 1.32
C ARG A 69 4.18 10.30 1.51
N GLN A 70 5.31 9.64 1.71
CA GLN A 70 6.62 10.27 1.75
C GLN A 70 7.57 9.48 0.84
N GLY A 71 7.82 10.01 -0.37
CA GLY A 71 8.52 9.25 -1.40
C GLY A 71 7.70 8.03 -1.84
N SER A 72 8.27 6.83 -1.70
CA SER A 72 7.60 5.55 -1.93
C SER A 72 6.93 4.97 -0.68
N GLU A 73 7.22 5.52 0.50
CA GLU A 73 6.60 5.07 1.75
C GLU A 73 5.17 5.58 1.83
N LEU A 74 4.25 4.69 2.18
CA LEU A 74 2.84 4.97 2.35
C LEU A 74 2.45 4.73 3.80
N THR A 75 1.81 5.71 4.41
CA THR A 75 1.21 5.61 5.75
C THR A 75 -0.30 5.78 5.61
N GLY A 76 -1.05 4.80 6.12
CA GLY A 76 -2.49 4.84 6.19
C GLY A 76 -2.98 4.94 7.63
N THR A 77 -4.17 5.49 7.83
CA THR A 77 -4.91 5.38 9.09
C THR A 77 -6.30 4.86 8.79
N LEU A 78 -6.70 3.77 9.46
CA LEU A 78 -8.01 3.13 9.31
C LEU A 78 -8.51 2.75 10.72
N GLU A 79 -9.68 3.26 11.11
CA GLU A 79 -10.25 3.08 12.46
C GLU A 79 -9.26 3.39 13.61
N GLY A 80 -8.35 4.35 13.40
CA GLY A 80 -7.32 4.71 14.37
C GLY A 80 -6.09 3.77 14.38
N LEU A 81 -6.08 2.68 13.61
CA LEU A 81 -4.89 1.88 13.38
C LEU A 81 -4.01 2.54 12.32
N THR A 82 -2.74 2.76 12.65
CA THR A 82 -1.73 3.20 11.69
C THR A 82 -1.23 2.01 10.87
N LEU A 83 -1.38 2.12 9.56
CA LEU A 83 -0.89 1.20 8.56
C LEU A 83 0.36 1.80 7.91
N ARG A 84 1.35 0.97 7.59
CA ARG A 84 2.57 1.40 6.90
C ARG A 84 2.94 0.44 5.79
N GLY A 85 3.51 0.96 4.71
CA GLY A 85 4.06 0.14 3.66
C GLY A 85 4.56 0.97 2.49
N THR A 86 4.29 0.51 1.28
CA THR A 86 4.99 1.00 0.08
C THR A 86 4.03 1.13 -1.08
N LEU A 87 4.19 2.20 -1.85
CA LEU A 87 3.63 2.39 -3.18
C LEU A 87 4.72 2.05 -4.22
N TYR A 88 4.36 1.19 -5.16
CA TYR A 88 5.23 0.73 -6.24
C TYR A 88 5.00 1.52 -7.53
N GLU A 89 5.95 1.48 -8.45
CA GLU A 89 5.86 2.18 -9.75
C GLU A 89 4.67 1.72 -10.60
N SER A 90 4.21 0.48 -10.40
CA SER A 90 3.03 -0.08 -11.06
C SER A 90 1.70 0.43 -10.50
N ASN A 91 1.73 1.38 -9.56
CA ASN A 91 0.61 1.86 -8.77
C ASN A 91 0.00 0.81 -7.83
N ASP A 92 0.65 -0.35 -7.70
CA ASP A 92 0.32 -1.31 -6.67
C ASP A 92 0.82 -0.80 -5.31
N PHE A 93 0.13 -1.15 -4.24
CA PHE A 93 0.51 -0.77 -2.88
C PHE A 93 0.30 -1.92 -1.90
N ASN A 94 1.04 -1.84 -0.80
CA ASN A 94 0.82 -2.67 0.38
C ASN A 94 0.86 -1.77 1.62
N LEU A 95 -0.05 -2.02 2.55
CA LEU A 95 -0.15 -1.38 3.84
C LEU A 95 -0.33 -2.45 4.90
N LEU A 96 0.46 -2.38 5.96
CA LEU A 96 0.46 -3.34 7.06
C LEU A 96 0.25 -2.61 8.37
N GLY A 97 -0.70 -3.09 9.18
CA GLY A 97 -0.96 -2.62 10.53
C GLY A 97 -1.00 -3.77 11.51
N SER A 98 -0.58 -3.52 12.74
CA SER A 98 -0.70 -4.47 13.84
C SER A 98 -1.22 -3.74 15.06
N SER A 99 -2.27 -4.27 15.68
CA SER A 99 -2.67 -3.81 17.00
C SER A 99 -1.86 -4.57 18.04
N ALA A 100 -1.42 -3.88 19.09
CA ALA A 100 -0.96 -4.57 20.28
C ALA A 100 -2.22 -5.16 20.91
N GLY A 101 -2.45 -6.47 20.71
CA GLY A 101 -3.64 -7.15 21.24
C GLY A 101 -3.87 -6.84 22.72
N SER A 102 -5.14 -6.74 23.14
CA SER A 102 -5.49 -6.53 24.55
C SER A 102 -4.92 -7.69 25.39
N MET A 103 -4.08 -7.35 26.37
CA MET A 103 -3.50 -8.30 27.33
C MET A 103 -4.53 -8.75 28.39
N ASP A 104 -5.75 -8.21 28.33
CA ASP A 104 -6.73 -8.25 29.41
C ASP A 104 -7.61 -9.51 29.35
N GLY A 105 -7.31 -10.43 28.43
CA GLY A 105 -7.90 -11.78 28.34
C GLY A 105 -9.40 -11.83 28.02
N GLY A 106 -10.02 -10.69 27.70
CA GLY A 106 -11.48 -10.55 27.69
C GLY A 106 -12.14 -10.47 26.32
N THR A 107 -11.47 -10.01 25.26
CA THR A 107 -12.09 -9.92 23.93
C THR A 107 -11.09 -10.17 22.81
N ALA A 108 -11.43 -11.11 21.94
CA ALA A 108 -10.73 -11.38 20.70
C ALA A 108 -10.71 -10.14 19.80
N GLY A 109 -9.52 -9.64 19.45
CA GLY A 109 -9.35 -8.45 18.62
C GLY A 109 -8.65 -8.75 17.30
N LEU A 110 -8.71 -7.79 16.38
CA LEU A 110 -7.86 -7.75 15.20
C LEU A 110 -6.40 -7.62 15.64
N GLU A 111 -5.57 -8.65 15.46
CA GLU A 111 -4.13 -8.61 15.80
C GLU A 111 -3.33 -7.86 14.73
N SER A 112 -3.67 -8.08 13.47
CA SER A 112 -3.02 -7.42 12.34
C SER A 112 -3.97 -7.33 11.17
N GLU A 113 -3.75 -6.31 10.34
CA GLU A 113 -4.41 -6.18 9.06
C GLU A 113 -3.44 -5.77 7.97
N SER A 114 -3.79 -6.11 6.75
CA SER A 114 -3.09 -5.69 5.55
C SER A 114 -4.06 -5.24 4.47
N LEU A 115 -3.73 -4.16 3.77
CA LEU A 115 -4.40 -3.76 2.55
C LEU A 115 -3.39 -3.84 1.41
N THR A 116 -3.69 -4.69 0.44
CA THR A 116 -2.92 -4.81 -0.79
C THR A 116 -3.81 -4.49 -1.97
N GLY A 117 -3.34 -3.65 -2.88
CA GLY A 117 -4.19 -3.23 -3.98
C GLY A 117 -3.48 -2.37 -4.99
N ARG A 118 -4.27 -1.66 -5.79
CA ARG A 118 -3.82 -0.76 -6.83
C ARG A 118 -4.54 0.58 -6.75
N TYR A 119 -3.79 1.65 -6.94
CA TYR A 119 -4.33 2.98 -7.21
C TYR A 119 -4.75 3.12 -8.67
N VAL A 120 -5.97 3.61 -8.88
CA VAL A 120 -6.57 3.87 -10.18
C VAL A 120 -6.96 5.34 -10.23
N ALA A 121 -6.28 6.11 -11.07
CA ALA A 121 -6.59 7.52 -11.28
C ALA A 121 -7.97 7.68 -11.93
N GLY A 122 -8.68 8.72 -11.51
CA GLY A 122 -9.88 9.19 -12.20
C GLY A 122 -9.52 9.72 -13.58
N VAL A 123 -10.21 9.24 -14.62
CA VAL A 123 -10.03 9.73 -16.00
C VAL A 123 -11.28 10.46 -16.49
N GLY A 124 -11.09 11.59 -17.18
CA GLY A 124 -12.17 12.40 -17.77
C GLY A 124 -12.93 13.32 -16.80
N ASP A 125 -13.95 14.02 -17.32
CA ASP A 125 -14.80 14.97 -16.58
C ASP A 125 -15.77 14.26 -15.62
N GLY A 126 -15.24 13.70 -14.54
CA GLY A 126 -16.01 13.01 -13.49
C GLY A 126 -15.36 11.73 -12.96
N GLY A 127 -14.17 11.38 -13.45
CA GLY A 127 -13.40 10.28 -12.87
C GLY A 127 -12.93 10.65 -11.46
N VAL A 128 -13.25 9.81 -10.48
CA VAL A 128 -12.73 9.95 -9.11
C VAL A 128 -11.64 8.91 -8.90
N ASP A 129 -10.56 9.35 -8.26
CA ASP A 129 -9.48 8.45 -7.87
C ASP A 129 -10.00 7.36 -6.93
N ARG A 130 -9.52 6.14 -7.12
CA ARG A 130 -9.93 5.00 -6.29
C ARG A 130 -8.80 4.04 -6.02
N LEU A 131 -8.94 3.32 -4.93
CA LEU A 131 -8.15 2.17 -4.55
C LEU A 131 -9.00 0.92 -4.73
N ILE A 132 -8.42 -0.11 -5.32
CA ILE A 132 -9.05 -1.42 -5.45
C ILE A 132 -8.09 -2.47 -4.95
N GLY A 133 -8.57 -3.44 -4.18
CA GLY A 133 -7.67 -4.45 -3.62
C GLY A 133 -8.34 -5.42 -2.68
N ASP A 134 -7.51 -6.08 -1.89
CA ASP A 134 -7.88 -7.02 -0.86
C ASP A 134 -7.41 -6.53 0.50
N TRP A 135 -8.34 -6.58 1.44
CA TRP A 135 -8.06 -6.43 2.86
C TRP A 135 -7.99 -7.81 3.48
N GLN A 136 -7.00 -8.01 4.34
CA GLN A 136 -6.86 -9.22 5.13
C GLN A 136 -6.71 -8.83 6.60
N GLY A 137 -7.58 -9.36 7.45
CA GLY A 137 -7.52 -9.21 8.90
C GLY A 137 -7.20 -10.55 9.57
N ASN A 138 -6.23 -10.54 10.48
CA ASN A 138 -5.91 -11.65 11.36
C ASN A 138 -6.44 -11.36 12.75
N PHE A 139 -7.20 -12.29 13.30
CA PHE A 139 -7.85 -12.17 14.60
C PHE A 139 -7.39 -13.31 15.49
N ALA A 140 -7.24 -13.01 16.79
CA ALA A 140 -7.05 -14.03 17.80
C ALA A 140 -8.10 -13.91 18.89
N SER A 141 -8.61 -15.06 19.35
CA SER A 141 -9.55 -15.19 20.45
C SER A 141 -8.99 -16.12 21.50
N THR A 142 -9.00 -15.70 22.76
CA THR A 142 -8.84 -16.59 23.90
C THR A 142 -10.20 -17.17 24.26
N SER A 143 -10.46 -18.40 23.83
CA SER A 143 -11.68 -19.11 24.25
C SER A 143 -11.65 -19.45 25.74
N THR A 144 -12.84 -19.58 26.36
CA THR A 144 -12.97 -20.06 27.74
C THR A 144 -12.35 -21.45 27.85
N GLY A 145 -11.16 -21.54 28.46
CA GLY A 145 -10.32 -22.76 28.47
C GLY A 145 -8.85 -22.53 28.08
N GLY A 146 -8.47 -21.30 27.68
CA GLY A 146 -7.05 -20.90 27.57
C GLY A 146 -6.37 -21.29 26.25
N VAL A 147 -7.07 -21.93 25.32
CA VAL A 147 -6.53 -22.23 23.98
C VAL A 147 -6.76 -21.02 23.06
N PRO A 148 -5.69 -20.36 22.56
CA PRO A 148 -5.83 -19.27 21.59
C PRO A 148 -6.28 -19.83 20.25
N ARG A 149 -7.37 -19.28 19.71
CA ARG A 149 -7.83 -19.54 18.34
C ARG A 149 -7.42 -18.40 17.46
N ARG A 150 -6.88 -18.70 16.29
CA ARG A 150 -6.51 -17.71 15.28
C ARG A 150 -7.34 -17.90 14.04
N CYS A 151 -7.76 -16.81 13.43
CA CYS A 151 -8.46 -16.85 12.16
C CYS A 151 -8.08 -15.68 11.28
N SER A 152 -8.09 -15.91 9.97
CA SER A 152 -7.76 -14.90 8.96
C SER A 152 -8.95 -14.72 8.04
N VAL A 153 -9.31 -13.47 7.75
CA VAL A 153 -10.43 -13.11 6.89
C VAL A 153 -9.93 -12.20 5.79
N THR A 154 -10.27 -12.54 4.56
CA THR A 154 -9.98 -11.70 3.39
C THR A 154 -11.28 -11.14 2.82
N ARG A 155 -11.28 -9.86 2.46
CA ARG A 155 -12.38 -9.17 1.78
C ARG A 155 -11.83 -8.31 0.66
N PRO A 156 -12.41 -8.36 -0.54
CA PRO A 156 -12.14 -7.34 -1.53
C PRO A 156 -12.65 -5.99 -1.00
N PHE A 157 -11.99 -4.91 -1.37
CA PHE A 157 -12.45 -3.56 -1.06
C PHE A 157 -12.31 -2.62 -2.26
N THR A 158 -13.13 -1.59 -2.22
CA THR A 158 -13.00 -0.40 -3.06
C THR A 158 -12.96 0.82 -2.17
N ALA A 159 -12.06 1.76 -2.43
CA ALA A 159 -11.98 3.02 -1.69
C ALA A 159 -11.99 4.20 -2.65
N THR A 160 -12.98 5.09 -2.55
CA THR A 160 -13.13 6.24 -3.47
C THR A 160 -12.65 7.52 -2.78
N ARG A 161 -11.81 8.31 -3.45
CA ARG A 161 -11.30 9.58 -2.90
C ARG A 161 -12.45 10.55 -2.65
N GLN A 162 -12.41 11.22 -1.48
CA GLN A 162 -13.36 12.26 -1.07
C GLN A 162 -12.86 13.67 -1.40
#